data_AF-A0A539DQC6-F1
#
_entry.id   AF-A0A539DQC6-F1
#
_cell.length_a   1.000
_cell.length_b   1.000
_cell.length_c   1.000
_cell.angle_alpha   90.00
_cell.angle_beta   90.00
_cell.angle_gamma   90.00
#
_symmetry.space_group_name_H-M   'P 1'
#
loop_
_entity.id
_entity.type
_entity.pdbx_description
1 polymer ?
#
loop_
_entity_poly.entity_id
_entity_poly.type
_entity_poly.pdbx_seq_one_letter_code
_entity_poly.pdbx_strand_id
1 'polypeptide(L)'
;MGEATGFLKWDRETPTRRAVPVRLKDWKEVYDDFPEDHLRTQAGRCMDCGIPFCNNGCPLGNLIPDWNDFVYREHWRDAIDRLHAANRPVCSASTATP
;
A
#
# COMPACT_ATOMS: atom_id res chain seq x y z
N MET A 1 -2.69 -13.84 -5.21
CA MET A 1 -2.11 -12.69 -4.47
C MET A 1 -2.61 -12.69 -3.04
N GLY A 2 -1.83 -12.19 -2.09
CA GLY A 2 -2.21 -12.12 -0.67
C GLY A 2 -2.56 -13.49 -0.08
N GLU A 3 -3.34 -13.49 1.00
CA GLU A 3 -3.97 -14.68 1.56
C GLU A 3 -5.39 -14.79 0.99
N ALA A 4 -5.73 -15.89 0.32
CA ALA A 4 -7.02 -16.04 -0.38
C ALA A 4 -8.25 -15.82 0.52
N THR A 5 -8.12 -16.10 1.82
CA THR A 5 -9.17 -15.90 2.83
C THR A 5 -8.81 -14.83 3.86
N GLY A 6 -7.76 -14.04 3.61
CA GLY A 6 -7.22 -13.06 4.55
C GLY A 6 -8.24 -12.01 4.96
N PHE A 7 -9.10 -11.58 4.04
CA PHE A 7 -10.19 -10.65 4.32
C PHE A 7 -11.20 -11.17 5.35
N LEU A 8 -11.41 -12.49 5.41
CA LEU A 8 -12.32 -13.14 6.37
C LEU A 8 -11.63 -13.46 7.70
N LYS A 9 -10.30 -13.63 7.67
CA LYS A 9 -9.48 -13.99 8.84
C LYS A 9 -9.12 -12.78 9.68
N TRP A 10 -8.90 -11.63 9.05
CA TRP A 10 -8.37 -10.44 9.70
C TRP A 10 -9.25 -9.22 9.47
N ASP A 11 -9.56 -8.54 10.57
CA ASP A 11 -10.26 -7.26 10.53
C ASP A 11 -9.35 -6.15 10.02
N ARG A 12 -9.99 -5.05 9.58
CA ARG A 12 -9.27 -3.85 9.19
C ARG A 12 -8.70 -3.15 10.40
N GLU A 13 -7.39 -2.98 10.38
CA GLU A 13 -6.67 -2.17 11.35
C GLU A 13 -6.04 -0.96 10.68
N THR A 14 -5.92 0.12 11.44
CA THR A 14 -5.27 1.36 11.00
C THR A 14 -4.26 1.80 12.04
N PRO A 15 -3.20 2.53 11.66
CA PRO A 15 -2.22 3.04 12.61
C PRO A 15 -2.89 3.89 13.71
N THR A 16 -2.36 3.82 14.93
CA THR A 16 -2.82 4.66 16.03
C THR A 16 -2.48 6.12 15.76
N ARG A 17 -3.26 7.02 16.35
CA ARG A 17 -3.03 8.46 16.25
C ARG A 17 -2.46 8.96 17.56
N ARG A 18 -1.47 9.85 17.48
CA ARG A 18 -0.97 10.59 18.63
C ARG A 18 -2.11 11.37 19.30
N ALA A 19 -2.09 11.39 20.63
CA ALA A 19 -3.12 12.06 21.42
C ALA A 19 -3.27 13.54 21.04
N VAL A 20 -4.52 14.04 21.01
CA VAL A 20 -4.83 15.42 20.62
C VAL A 20 -4.00 16.46 21.40
N PRO A 21 -3.86 16.38 22.74
CA PRO A 21 -3.10 17.37 23.50
C PRO A 21 -1.59 17.40 23.16
N VAL A 22 -1.05 16.32 22.58
CA VAL A 22 0.35 16.22 22.17
C VAL A 22 0.53 16.84 20.79
N ARG A 23 -0.28 16.44 19.80
CA ARG A 23 -0.17 16.92 18.41
C ARG A 23 -0.58 18.38 18.20
N LEU A 24 -1.15 19.04 19.21
CA LEU A 24 -1.37 20.50 19.20
C LEU A 24 -0.10 21.30 19.52
N LYS A 25 0.95 20.64 20.03
CA LYS A 25 2.19 21.29 20.49
C LYS A 25 3.35 21.19 19.50
N ASP A 26 3.17 20.45 18.41
CA ASP A 26 4.20 20.23 17.39
C ASP A 26 3.57 20.07 16.00
N TRP A 27 4.43 19.98 14.98
CA TRP A 27 4.05 19.79 13.57
C TRP A 27 4.49 18.41 13.04
N LYS A 28 4.67 17.43 13.93
CA LYS A 28 5.10 16.07 13.53
C LYS A 28 3.93 15.26 12.97
N GLU A 29 4.24 14.15 12.30
CA GLU A 29 3.24 13.20 11.78
C GLU A 29 2.18 12.82 12.81
N VAL A 30 0.92 12.66 12.42
CA VAL A 30 -0.19 12.44 13.36
C VAL A 30 -0.32 10.97 13.72
N TYR A 31 -0.01 10.08 12.79
CA TYR A 31 -0.03 8.65 13.00
C TYR A 31 1.27 8.17 13.63
N ASP A 32 1.18 7.16 14.48
CA ASP A 32 2.34 6.41 14.93
C ASP A 32 2.78 5.44 13.84
N ASP A 33 4.03 4.95 13.94
CA ASP A 33 4.54 3.92 13.05
C ASP A 33 3.66 2.67 13.13
N PHE A 34 3.33 2.12 11.96
CA PHE A 34 2.52 0.91 11.89
C PHE A 34 3.44 -0.31 11.86
N PRO A 35 3.32 -1.26 12.81
CA PRO A 35 4.20 -2.42 12.87
C PRO A 35 4.22 -3.21 11.55
N GLU A 36 5.39 -3.71 11.17
CA GLU A 36 5.60 -4.38 9.89
C GLU A 36 4.73 -5.66 9.77
N ASP A 37 4.62 -6.44 10.83
CA ASP A 37 3.78 -7.62 10.93
C ASP A 37 2.29 -7.30 10.74
N HIS A 38 1.83 -6.17 11.29
CA HIS A 38 0.48 -5.67 11.06
C HIS A 38 0.29 -5.20 9.62
N LEU A 39 1.26 -4.48 9.04
CA LEU A 39 1.24 -4.06 7.63
C LEU A 39 1.12 -5.25 6.68
N ARG A 40 1.91 -6.30 6.92
CA ARG A 40 1.87 -7.55 6.15
C ARG A 40 0.52 -8.23 6.26
N THR A 41 -0.01 -8.33 7.48
CA THR A 41 -1.34 -8.89 7.74
C THR A 41 -2.41 -8.11 6.96
N GLN A 42 -2.37 -6.78 7.01
CA GLN A 42 -3.32 -5.93 6.29
C GLN A 42 -3.17 -6.04 4.77
N ALA A 43 -1.94 -6.16 4.23
CA ALA A 43 -1.69 -6.41 2.81
C ALA A 43 -2.23 -7.78 2.35
N GLY A 44 -2.12 -8.78 3.21
CA GLY A 44 -2.66 -10.13 3.01
C GLY A 44 -4.19 -10.19 2.93
N ARG A 45 -4.91 -9.13 3.33
CA ARG A 45 -6.38 -9.04 3.18
C ARG A 45 -6.83 -8.79 1.74
N CYS A 46 -5.92 -8.52 0.80
CA CYS A 46 -6.27 -8.41 -0.60
C CYS A 46 -6.82 -9.74 -1.13
N MET A 47 -8.03 -9.72 -1.69
CA MET A 47 -8.74 -10.94 -2.11
C MET A 47 -8.44 -11.40 -3.52
N ASP A 48 -7.55 -10.72 -4.26
CA ASP A 48 -7.28 -11.02 -5.67
C ASP A 48 -8.58 -11.06 -6.51
N CYS A 49 -9.34 -9.96 -6.48
CA CYS A 49 -10.76 -9.90 -6.88
C CYS A 49 -11.06 -10.25 -8.36
N GLY A 50 -10.06 -10.53 -9.20
CA GLY A 50 -10.19 -10.77 -10.65
C GLY A 50 -10.48 -9.51 -11.47
N ILE A 51 -11.43 -8.68 -11.03
CA ILE A 51 -11.73 -7.35 -11.59
C ILE A 51 -11.39 -6.30 -10.51
N PRO A 52 -10.15 -5.79 -10.46
CA PRO A 52 -9.71 -4.92 -9.37
C PRO A 52 -10.28 -3.50 -9.51
N PHE A 53 -11.41 -3.23 -8.85
CA PHE A 53 -12.00 -1.88 -8.78
C PHE A 53 -11.04 -0.84 -8.19
N CYS A 54 -10.14 -1.27 -7.30
CA CYS A 54 -9.12 -0.42 -6.71
C CYS A 54 -8.17 0.19 -7.76
N ASN A 55 -7.80 -0.57 -8.80
CA ASN A 55 -6.92 -0.07 -9.88
C ASN A 55 -7.61 1.05 -10.67
N ASN A 56 -8.88 0.83 -11.04
CA ASN A 56 -9.68 1.82 -11.78
C ASN A 56 -10.06 3.03 -10.93
N GLY A 57 -10.15 2.86 -9.61
CA GLY A 57 -10.41 3.96 -8.67
C GLY A 57 -9.20 4.87 -8.45
N CYS A 58 -7.99 4.42 -8.79
CA CYS A 58 -6.80 5.24 -8.70
C CYS A 58 -6.57 6.00 -10.01
N PRO A 59 -6.56 7.35 -9.99
CA PRO A 59 -6.35 8.15 -11.21
C PRO A 59 -4.96 7.98 -11.82
N LEU A 60 -4.00 7.45 -11.06
CA LEU A 60 -2.64 7.17 -11.53
C LEU A 60 -2.50 5.79 -12.20
N GLY A 61 -3.56 4.98 -12.20
CA GLY A 61 -3.50 3.63 -12.79
C GLY A 61 -2.59 2.67 -12.02
N ASN A 62 -2.46 2.90 -10.72
CA ASN A 62 -1.68 2.07 -9.83
C ASN A 62 -2.18 0.61 -9.81
N LEU A 63 -1.24 -0.33 -9.85
CA LEU A 63 -1.53 -1.78 -9.78
C LEU A 63 -1.42 -2.26 -8.33
N ILE A 64 -2.44 -1.88 -7.54
CA ILE A 64 -2.49 -2.04 -6.08
C ILE A 64 -2.37 -3.50 -5.61
N PRO A 65 -3.03 -4.49 -6.25
CA PRO A 65 -2.93 -5.89 -5.83
C PRO A 65 -1.48 -6.43 -5.85
N ASP A 66 -0.67 -5.99 -6.81
CA ASP A 66 0.68 -6.51 -7.02
C ASP A 66 1.61 -6.13 -5.84
N TRP A 67 1.66 -4.85 -5.48
CA TRP A 67 2.52 -4.45 -4.37
C TRP A 67 2.00 -4.94 -3.02
N ASN A 68 0.69 -5.14 -2.87
CA ASN A 68 0.14 -5.76 -1.66
C ASN A 68 0.57 -7.23 -1.54
N ASP A 69 0.63 -7.98 -2.65
CA ASP A 69 1.17 -9.35 -2.64
C ASP A 69 2.66 -9.36 -2.27
N PHE A 70 3.45 -8.43 -2.82
CA PHE A 70 4.86 -8.30 -2.48
C PHE A 70 5.07 -7.95 -1.00
N VAL A 71 4.28 -7.01 -0.45
CA VAL A 71 4.33 -6.67 0.98
C VAL A 71 3.99 -7.88 1.84
N TYR A 72 2.91 -8.61 1.52
CA TYR A 72 2.53 -9.81 2.28
C TYR A 72 3.66 -10.84 2.35
N ARG A 73 4.40 -11.00 1.25
CA ARG A 73 5.55 -11.93 1.10
C ARG A 73 6.89 -11.38 1.59
N GLU A 74 6.94 -10.19 2.20
CA GLU A 74 8.18 -9.51 2.65
C GLU A 74 9.10 -9.04 1.50
N HIS A 75 8.61 -8.96 0.27
CA HIS A 75 9.36 -8.48 -0.89
C HIS A 75 9.27 -6.95 -1.00
N TRP A 76 9.75 -6.23 0.01
CA TRP A 76 9.62 -4.77 0.13
C TRP A 76 10.21 -3.98 -1.04
N ARG A 77 11.33 -4.48 -1.61
CA ARG A 77 12.00 -3.87 -2.76
C ARG A 77 11.12 -3.92 -4.01
N ASP A 78 10.55 -5.08 -4.30
CA ASP A 78 9.66 -5.27 -5.45
C ASP A 78 8.36 -4.46 -5.27
N ALA A 79 7.85 -4.39 -4.04
CA ALA A 79 6.66 -3.60 -3.71
C ALA A 79 6.84 -2.10 -4.03
N ILE A 80 7.97 -1.52 -3.60
CA ILE A 80 8.24 -0.10 -3.84
C ILE A 80 8.50 0.18 -5.33
N ASP A 81 9.22 -0.70 -6.02
CA ASP A 81 9.47 -0.55 -7.46
C ASP A 81 8.16 -0.62 -8.26
N ARG A 82 7.27 -1.56 -7.90
CA ARG A 82 5.92 -1.71 -8.49
C ARG A 82 5.06 -0.47 -8.28
N LEU A 83 5.07 0.11 -7.08
CA LEU A 83 4.35 1.36 -6.76
C LEU A 83 4.91 2.53 -7.58
N HIS A 84 6.23 2.69 -7.59
CA HIS A 84 6.90 3.78 -8.30
C HIS A 84 6.83 3.66 -9.82
N ALA A 85 6.56 2.47 -10.38
CA ALA A 85 6.39 2.31 -11.81
C ALA A 85 5.16 3.06 -12.35
N ALA A 86 4.08 3.15 -11.56
CA ALA A 86 2.85 3.87 -11.92
C ALA A 86 2.75 5.25 -11.22
N ASN A 87 3.36 5.40 -10.04
CA ASN A 87 3.33 6.61 -9.23
C ASN A 87 4.56 7.52 -9.44
N ARG A 88 4.89 7.84 -10.70
CA ARG A 88 5.87 8.88 -11.03
C ARG A 88 5.18 10.02 -11.76
N PRO A 89 5.55 11.29 -11.52
CA PRO A 89 5.13 12.37 -12.40
C PRO A 89 5.60 12.03 -13.81
N VAL A 90 4.68 12.10 -14.78
CA VAL A 90 4.96 11.87 -16.19
C VAL A 90 5.84 13.01 -16.71
N CYS A 91 7.12 13.01 -16.35
CA CYS A 91 8.15 13.67 -17.13
C CYS A 91 8.55 12.69 -18.23
N SER A 92 7.77 12.73 -19.32
CA SER A 92 8.07 12.15 -20.64
C SER A 92 8.89 10.85 -20.65
N ALA A 93 8.20 9.71 -20.72
CA ALA A 93 8.76 8.48 -21.27
C ALA A 93 8.99 8.61 -22.80
N SER A 94 9.75 9.62 -23.21
CA SER A 94 10.30 9.77 -24.56
C SER A 94 11.81 9.85 -24.40
N THR A 95 12.44 8.67 -24.26
CA THR A 95 13.86 8.35 -24.55
C THR A 95 14.19 7.01 -23.91
N ALA A 96 13.61 5.93 -24.46
CA ALA A 96 14.11 4.57 -24.25
C ALA A 96 13.62 3.67 -25.39
N THR A 97 14.05 3.98 -26.60
CA THR A 97 14.17 2.99 -27.68
C THR A 97 15.67 2.92 -28.00
N PRO A 98 16.24 1.72 -28.28
CA PRO A 98 17.69 1.50 -28.33
C PRO A 98 18.46 2.45 -29.24
#